data_AF-A0A7S0XWN0-F1
#
_entry.id   AF-A0A7S0XWN0-F1
#
_cell.length_a   1.000
_cell.length_b   1.000
_cell.length_c   1.000
_cell.angle_alpha   90.00
_cell.angle_beta   90.00
_cell.angle_gamma   90.00
#
_symmetry.space_group_name_H-M   'P 1'
#
loop_
_entity.id
_entity.type
_entity.pdbx_description
1 polymer ?
#
loop_
_entity_poly.entity_id
_entity_poly.type
_entity_poly.pdbx_seq_one_letter_code
_entity_poly.pdbx_strand_id
1 'polypeptide(L)'
;RKMMIEMRFIFLALLLALAHEGLGQSLELPALPYDYAALEPSIDEATMRVHHLGHHQAYTTTINQALTALRSDKATNHLAKMGIDSLLQHLDEVPEALRGAVRNGGGGFVNHALFWKALTPVGSPKNTEPTADSALGAAIARDFGSMLELQNAFNTAATKVFGSGWAWVVVDEASGKLSVTSTPNQDTPGMKRGTTVLFGLDVWEHAYYLKYQNKRAEYVSAFWKILNWEEVAARHKAAVASGKGEL
;
A
#
# COMPACT_ATOMS: atom_id res chain seq x y z
N ARG A 1 10.76 43.53 -31.96
CA ARG A 1 9.67 43.34 -30.94
C ARG A 1 9.16 41.90 -30.89
N LYS A 2 8.74 41.28 -32.00
CA LYS A 2 8.25 39.88 -32.04
C LYS A 2 9.29 38.84 -31.54
N MET A 3 10.53 38.97 -31.99
CA MET A 3 11.65 38.07 -31.62
C MET A 3 12.02 38.10 -30.12
N MET A 4 11.89 39.24 -29.44
CA MET A 4 12.12 39.36 -27.99
C MET A 4 11.00 38.73 -27.15
N ILE A 5 9.79 38.66 -27.70
CA ILE A 5 8.64 38.04 -27.03
C ILE A 5 8.77 36.52 -27.11
N GLU A 6 9.12 35.97 -28.27
CA GLU A 6 9.35 34.53 -28.44
C GLU A 6 10.54 34.02 -27.60
N MET A 7 11.63 34.79 -27.52
CA MET A 7 12.78 34.41 -26.69
C MET A 7 12.44 34.39 -25.18
N ARG A 8 11.53 35.26 -24.72
CA ARG A 8 11.01 35.23 -23.34
C ARG A 8 10.13 34.01 -23.07
N PHE A 9 9.33 33.57 -24.04
CA PHE A 9 8.53 32.35 -23.90
C PHE A 9 9.39 31.09 -23.89
N ILE A 10 10.44 31.02 -24.70
CA ILE A 10 11.39 29.90 -24.71
C ILE A 10 12.17 29.85 -23.38
N PHE A 11 12.64 30.99 -22.87
CA PHE A 11 13.32 31.03 -21.56
C PHE A 11 12.40 30.64 -20.40
N LEU A 12 11.12 31.05 -20.42
CA LEU A 12 10.15 30.69 -19.39
C LEU A 12 9.78 29.20 -19.44
N ALA A 13 9.63 28.62 -20.64
CA ALA A 13 9.39 27.19 -20.83
C ALA A 13 10.61 26.34 -20.41
N LEU A 14 11.83 26.82 -20.67
CA LEU A 14 13.06 26.16 -20.22
C LEU A 14 13.23 26.23 -18.69
N LEU A 15 12.86 27.35 -18.07
CA LEU A 15 12.81 27.52 -16.61
C LEU A 15 11.76 26.62 -15.94
N LEU A 16 10.59 26.42 -16.57
CA LEU A 16 9.58 25.47 -16.08
C LEU A 16 10.01 24.01 -16.27
N ALA A 17 10.69 23.67 -17.37
CA ALA A 17 11.23 22.32 -17.59
C ALA A 17 12.36 21.99 -16.59
N LEU A 18 13.27 22.94 -16.33
CA LEU A 18 14.34 22.80 -15.33
C LEU A 18 13.79 22.76 -13.89
N ALA A 19 12.66 23.42 -13.61
CA ALA A 19 11.97 23.30 -12.33
C ALA A 19 11.33 21.92 -12.13
N HIS A 20 10.88 21.26 -13.21
CA HIS A 20 10.33 19.90 -13.14
C HIS A 20 11.42 18.83 -12.99
N GLU A 21 12.64 19.07 -13.49
CA GLU A 21 13.78 18.16 -13.32
C GLU A 21 14.42 18.20 -11.91
N GLY A 22 14.10 19.23 -11.10
CA GLY A 22 14.68 19.46 -9.77
C GLY A 22 13.77 19.18 -8.57
N LEU A 23 12.45 19.07 -8.78
CA LEU A 23 11.49 18.79 -7.71
C LEU A 23 11.25 17.28 -7.63
N GLY A 24 12.13 16.56 -6.94
CA GLY A 24 11.90 15.13 -6.69
C GLY A 24 10.60 14.87 -5.92
N GLN A 25 10.15 13.62 -5.89
CA GLN A 25 8.84 13.20 -5.38
C GLN A 25 8.54 13.75 -3.98
N SER A 26 7.41 14.46 -3.84
CA SER A 26 6.77 14.73 -2.55
C SER A 26 5.47 13.95 -2.53
N LEU A 27 5.31 13.09 -1.53
CA LEU A 27 4.13 12.24 -1.37
C LEU A 27 3.04 13.01 -0.62
N GLU A 28 1.82 12.97 -1.13
CA GLU A 28 0.65 13.54 -0.45
C GLU A 28 -0.10 12.47 0.33
N LEU A 29 -0.76 12.85 1.42
CA LEU A 29 -1.68 11.95 2.11
C LEU A 29 -2.86 11.64 1.16
N PRO A 30 -3.02 10.39 0.69
CA PRO A 30 -4.09 10.05 -0.26
C PRO A 30 -5.46 10.25 0.38
N ALA A 31 -6.38 10.91 -0.31
CA ALA A 31 -7.76 11.00 0.17
C ALA A 31 -8.40 9.59 0.30
N LEU A 32 -9.23 9.41 1.33
CA LEU A 32 -10.02 8.19 1.45
C LEU A 32 -11.05 8.10 0.32
N PRO A 33 -11.31 6.92 -0.25
CA PRO A 33 -12.27 6.74 -1.34
C PRO A 33 -13.74 6.73 -0.86
N TYR A 34 -13.97 6.93 0.44
CA TYR A 34 -15.26 6.92 1.11
C TYR A 34 -15.20 7.77 2.39
N ASP A 35 -16.36 8.10 2.97
CA ASP A 35 -16.44 8.87 4.22
C ASP A 35 -15.88 8.12 5.42
N TYR A 36 -15.45 8.84 6.46
CA TYR A 36 -14.83 8.25 7.66
C TYR A 36 -15.73 7.25 8.40
N ALA A 37 -17.06 7.41 8.35
CA ALA A 37 -18.01 6.50 8.98
C ALA A 37 -18.44 5.34 8.07
N ALA A 38 -17.99 5.31 6.80
CA ALA A 38 -18.55 4.43 5.78
C ALA A 38 -18.22 2.94 6.00
N LEU A 39 -17.27 2.61 6.87
CA LEU A 39 -16.89 1.23 7.20
C LEU A 39 -17.55 0.69 8.47
N GLU A 40 -18.42 1.46 9.12
CA GLU A 40 -19.26 0.95 10.20
C GLU A 40 -20.17 -0.20 9.68
N PRO A 41 -20.43 -1.25 10.47
CA PRO A 41 -20.02 -1.43 11.86
C PRO A 41 -18.66 -2.14 12.02
N SER A 42 -17.83 -2.23 10.98
CA SER A 42 -16.58 -3.02 11.01
C SER A 42 -15.37 -2.21 11.49
N ILE A 43 -15.29 -0.92 11.15
CA ILE A 43 -14.30 0.01 11.71
C ILE A 43 -15.05 1.29 12.06
N ASP A 44 -14.86 1.77 13.29
CA ASP A 44 -15.54 2.97 13.77
C ASP A 44 -14.93 4.26 13.17
N GLU A 45 -15.76 5.31 13.06
CA GLU A 45 -15.34 6.59 12.50
C GLU A 45 -14.14 7.19 13.24
N ALA A 46 -14.08 7.06 14.58
CA ALA A 46 -13.00 7.61 15.37
C ALA A 46 -11.66 6.94 15.03
N THR A 47 -11.64 5.61 14.93
CA THR A 47 -10.50 4.85 14.42
C THR A 47 -10.12 5.31 13.02
N MET A 48 -11.08 5.41 12.09
CA MET A 48 -10.79 5.84 10.71
C MET A 48 -10.12 7.22 10.65
N ARG A 49 -10.57 8.18 11.47
CA ARG A 49 -9.97 9.53 11.53
C ARG A 49 -8.55 9.50 12.07
N VAL A 50 -8.31 8.83 13.20
CA VAL A 50 -6.97 8.78 13.81
C VAL A 50 -6.00 7.96 12.95
N HIS A 51 -6.48 6.87 12.35
CA HIS A 51 -5.67 6.00 11.50
C HIS A 51 -5.24 6.72 10.21
N HIS A 52 -6.15 7.44 9.56
CA HIS A 52 -5.82 8.19 8.34
C HIS A 52 -5.11 9.53 8.61
N LEU A 53 -5.70 10.42 9.40
CA LEU A 53 -5.18 11.78 9.62
C LEU A 53 -4.05 11.84 10.65
N GLY A 54 -3.90 10.82 11.48
CA GLY A 54 -2.81 10.68 12.44
C GLY A 54 -1.70 9.77 11.91
N HIS A 55 -1.96 8.46 11.88
CA HIS A 55 -0.93 7.45 11.58
C HIS A 55 -0.41 7.53 10.15
N HIS A 56 -1.29 7.47 9.14
CA HIS A 56 -0.86 7.56 7.74
C HIS A 56 -0.18 8.91 7.46
N GLN A 57 -0.74 10.03 7.96
CA GLN A 57 -0.12 11.36 7.84
C GLN A 57 1.29 11.41 8.45
N ALA A 58 1.52 10.78 9.60
CA ALA A 58 2.83 10.74 10.23
C ALA A 58 3.85 10.01 9.34
N TYR A 59 3.47 8.87 8.77
CA TYR A 59 4.31 8.14 7.81
C TYR A 59 4.63 8.97 6.56
N THR A 60 3.62 9.64 5.99
CA THR A 60 3.77 10.58 4.87
C THR A 60 4.79 11.69 5.18
N THR A 61 4.71 12.28 6.38
CA THR A 61 5.66 13.29 6.82
C THR A 61 7.07 12.72 6.95
N THR A 62 7.24 11.57 7.58
CA THR A 62 8.55 10.92 7.77
C THR A 62 9.21 10.57 6.44
N ILE A 63 8.49 9.97 5.49
CA ILE A 63 9.07 9.62 4.19
C ILE A 63 9.44 10.87 3.38
N ASN A 64 8.64 11.94 3.42
CA ASN A 64 8.96 13.19 2.74
C ASN A 64 10.22 13.86 3.29
N GLN A 65 10.44 13.80 4.61
CA GLN A 65 11.68 14.27 5.23
C GLN A 65 12.88 13.46 4.72
N ALA A 66 12.77 12.13 4.67
CA ALA A 66 13.83 11.27 4.15
C ALA A 66 14.11 11.52 2.65
N LEU A 67 13.07 11.65 1.83
CA LEU A 67 13.18 11.99 0.40
C LEU A 67 13.85 13.35 0.18
N THR A 68 13.56 14.34 1.03
CA THR A 68 14.21 15.66 0.98
C THR A 68 15.70 15.56 1.31
N ALA A 69 16.07 14.76 2.31
CA ALA A 69 17.47 14.53 2.66
C ALA A 69 18.22 13.82 1.52
N LEU A 70 17.66 12.74 0.96
CA LEU A 70 18.23 12.04 -0.19
C LEU A 70 18.40 12.96 -1.40
N ARG A 71 17.42 13.82 -1.68
CA ARG A 71 17.48 14.76 -2.82
C ARG A 71 18.58 15.81 -2.67
N SER A 72 18.86 16.22 -1.44
CA SER A 72 19.82 17.30 -1.13
C SER A 72 21.27 16.85 -1.26
N ASP A 73 21.52 15.54 -1.25
CA ASP A 73 22.85 14.96 -1.42
C ASP A 73 23.05 14.44 -2.85
N LYS A 74 24.09 14.92 -3.53
CA LYS A 74 24.42 14.53 -4.91
C LYS A 74 24.69 13.03 -5.05
N ALA A 75 25.19 12.38 -4.01
CA ALA A 75 25.48 10.94 -4.03
C ALA A 75 24.19 10.10 -4.02
N THR A 76 23.10 10.62 -3.45
CA THR A 76 21.88 9.85 -3.18
C THR A 76 20.63 10.41 -3.85
N ASN A 77 20.74 11.52 -4.59
CA ASN A 77 19.60 12.17 -5.26
C ASN A 77 18.86 11.27 -6.26
N HIS A 78 19.52 10.24 -6.81
CA HIS A 78 18.92 9.29 -7.74
C HIS A 78 17.90 8.38 -7.03
N LEU A 79 18.13 8.05 -5.75
CA LEU A 79 17.19 7.30 -4.91
C LEU A 79 15.90 8.10 -4.68
N ALA A 80 16.01 9.41 -4.45
CA ALA A 80 14.85 10.30 -4.26
C ALA A 80 14.01 10.51 -5.53
N LYS A 81 14.51 10.07 -6.70
CA LYS A 81 13.80 10.09 -7.98
C LYS A 81 13.14 8.75 -8.30
N MET A 82 13.49 7.68 -7.56
CA MET A 82 12.77 6.41 -7.65
C MET A 82 11.35 6.59 -7.13
N GLY A 83 10.39 5.89 -7.73
CA GLY A 83 9.07 5.73 -7.11
C GLY A 83 9.19 5.00 -5.77
N ILE A 84 8.27 5.26 -4.84
CA ILE A 84 8.35 4.74 -3.47
C ILE A 84 8.52 3.22 -3.39
N ASP A 85 7.82 2.44 -4.23
CA ASP A 85 7.94 0.98 -4.25
C ASP A 85 9.34 0.53 -4.67
N SER A 86 9.91 1.17 -5.69
CA SER A 86 11.28 0.91 -6.13
C SER A 86 12.28 1.31 -5.04
N LEU A 87 12.10 2.46 -4.39
CA LEU A 87 12.97 2.88 -3.29
C LEU A 87 12.97 1.86 -2.13
N LEU A 88 11.81 1.28 -1.80
CA LEU A 88 11.69 0.23 -0.78
C LEU A 88 12.35 -1.10 -1.20
N GLN A 89 12.56 -1.33 -2.49
CA GLN A 89 13.29 -2.49 -3.02
C GLN A 89 14.82 -2.28 -3.08
N HIS A 90 15.31 -1.05 -2.87
CA HIS A 90 16.74 -0.70 -2.85
C HIS A 90 17.15 -0.11 -1.48
N LEU A 91 16.57 -0.62 -0.39
CA LEU A 91 16.86 -0.13 0.96
C LEU A 91 18.34 -0.26 1.34
N ASP A 92 19.06 -1.21 0.76
CA ASP A 92 20.49 -1.42 0.93
C ASP A 92 21.33 -0.26 0.35
N GLU A 93 20.85 0.40 -0.71
CA GLU A 93 21.47 1.59 -1.31
C GLU A 93 21.19 2.87 -0.52
N VAL A 94 20.15 2.88 0.32
CA VAL A 94 19.82 4.03 1.19
C VAL A 94 20.88 4.17 2.30
N PRO A 95 21.42 5.38 2.55
CA PRO A 95 22.34 5.62 3.66
C PRO A 95 21.78 5.13 5.00
N GLU A 96 22.64 4.55 5.83
CA GLU A 96 22.26 3.99 7.15
C GLU A 96 21.38 4.95 7.96
N ALA A 97 21.78 6.22 8.04
CA ALA A 97 21.08 7.24 8.81
C ALA A 97 19.63 7.52 8.33
N LEU A 98 19.31 7.19 7.08
CA LEU A 98 17.98 7.40 6.50
C LEU A 98 17.21 6.09 6.30
N ARG A 99 17.87 4.94 6.33
CA ARG A 99 17.26 3.64 5.98
C ARG A 99 16.07 3.30 6.86
N GLY A 100 16.15 3.58 8.17
CA GLY A 100 15.02 3.38 9.08
C GLY A 100 13.81 4.25 8.74
N ALA A 101 14.04 5.52 8.36
CA ALA A 101 12.97 6.44 7.98
C ALA A 101 12.34 6.05 6.63
N VAL A 102 13.15 5.62 5.65
CA VAL A 102 12.65 5.12 4.37
C VAL A 102 11.87 3.82 4.55
N ARG A 103 12.41 2.84 5.29
CA ARG A 103 11.75 1.56 5.55
C ARG A 103 10.42 1.73 6.30
N ASN A 104 10.44 2.42 7.44
CA ASN A 104 9.25 2.53 8.29
C ASN A 104 8.26 3.59 7.79
N GLY A 105 8.75 4.76 7.36
CA GLY A 105 7.92 5.83 6.80
C GLY A 105 7.38 5.48 5.43
N GLY A 106 8.22 4.96 4.54
CA GLY A 106 7.82 4.52 3.20
C GLY A 106 6.93 3.29 3.24
N GLY A 107 7.30 2.28 4.03
CA GLY A 107 6.46 1.10 4.25
C GLY A 107 5.10 1.47 4.84
N GLY A 108 5.08 2.34 5.86
CA GLY A 108 3.84 2.83 6.46
C GLY A 108 2.96 3.57 5.45
N PHE A 109 3.53 4.45 4.64
CA PHE A 109 2.81 5.13 3.57
C PHE A 109 2.19 4.14 2.56
N VAL A 110 3.00 3.22 2.01
CA VAL A 110 2.55 2.25 1.01
C VAL A 110 1.47 1.32 1.57
N ASN A 111 1.68 0.78 2.78
CA ASN A 111 0.75 -0.12 3.43
C ASN A 111 -0.64 0.51 3.62
N HIS A 112 -0.68 1.76 4.11
CA HIS A 112 -1.95 2.44 4.37
C HIS A 112 -2.63 2.88 3.07
N ALA A 113 -1.88 3.44 2.10
CA ALA A 113 -2.44 3.78 0.79
C ALA A 113 -3.06 2.54 0.10
N LEU A 114 -2.43 1.38 0.26
CA LEU A 114 -2.93 0.10 -0.21
C LEU A 114 -4.19 -0.34 0.54
N PHE A 115 -4.18 -0.24 1.87
CA PHE A 115 -5.25 -0.62 2.78
C PHE A 115 -6.55 0.13 2.45
N TRP A 116 -6.52 1.46 2.35
CA TRP A 116 -7.72 2.27 2.10
C TRP A 116 -8.44 1.91 0.79
N LYS A 117 -7.69 1.62 -0.27
CA LYS A 117 -8.27 1.21 -1.56
C LYS A 117 -8.85 -0.20 -1.53
N ALA A 118 -8.27 -1.08 -0.70
CA ALA A 118 -8.71 -2.45 -0.54
C ALA A 118 -9.98 -2.57 0.34
N LEU A 119 -10.54 -1.46 0.82
CA LEU A 119 -11.75 -1.45 1.63
C LEU A 119 -12.90 -0.78 0.89
N THR A 120 -14.13 -1.13 1.26
CA THR A 120 -15.37 -0.55 0.75
C THR A 120 -16.49 -0.74 1.80
N PRO A 121 -17.51 0.14 1.83
CA PRO A 121 -18.61 0.06 2.80
C PRO A 121 -19.32 -1.29 2.80
N VAL A 122 -19.77 -1.75 3.98
CA VAL A 122 -20.50 -3.02 4.13
C VAL A 122 -21.74 -3.03 3.25
N GLY A 123 -21.95 -4.13 2.51
CA GLY A 123 -23.08 -4.29 1.61
C GLY A 123 -22.89 -3.61 0.25
N SER A 124 -21.72 -3.03 0.00
CA SER A 124 -21.30 -2.62 -1.34
C SER A 124 -21.30 -3.83 -2.28
N PRO A 125 -21.71 -3.69 -3.56
CA PRO A 125 -21.54 -4.75 -4.56
C PRO A 125 -20.07 -5.21 -4.68
N LYS A 126 -19.12 -4.36 -4.30
CA LYS A 126 -17.69 -4.66 -4.30
C LYS A 126 -17.25 -5.60 -3.17
N ASN A 127 -18.12 -5.89 -2.20
CA ASN A 127 -17.87 -6.91 -1.17
C ASN A 127 -18.20 -8.33 -1.64
N THR A 128 -18.79 -8.51 -2.83
CA THR A 128 -19.08 -9.86 -3.34
C THR A 128 -17.79 -10.59 -3.66
N GLU A 129 -17.60 -11.74 -3.01
CA GLU A 129 -16.45 -12.62 -3.23
C GLU A 129 -16.34 -13.03 -4.71
N PRO A 130 -15.11 -13.18 -5.24
CA PRO A 130 -14.91 -13.65 -6.60
C PRO A 130 -15.44 -15.08 -6.76
N THR A 131 -16.22 -15.30 -7.81
CA THR A 131 -16.70 -16.63 -8.19
C THR A 131 -15.56 -17.48 -8.75
N ALA A 132 -15.68 -18.81 -8.66
CA ALA A 132 -14.63 -19.74 -9.10
C ALA A 132 -14.28 -19.66 -10.60
N ASP A 133 -15.20 -19.17 -11.43
CA ASP A 133 -15.02 -18.92 -12.87
C ASP A 133 -14.31 -17.58 -13.18
N SER A 134 -14.18 -16.69 -12.20
CA SER A 134 -13.35 -15.48 -12.33
C SER A 134 -11.86 -15.82 -12.21
N ALA A 135 -10.99 -14.99 -12.81
CA ALA A 135 -9.54 -15.23 -12.77
C ALA A 135 -8.97 -15.27 -11.35
N LEU A 136 -9.46 -14.40 -10.45
CA LEU A 136 -9.03 -14.39 -9.04
C LEU A 136 -9.61 -15.60 -8.29
N GLY A 137 -10.90 -15.92 -8.48
CA GLY A 137 -11.52 -17.06 -7.81
C GLY A 137 -10.89 -18.40 -8.21
N ALA A 138 -10.51 -18.55 -9.48
CA ALA A 138 -9.76 -19.71 -9.97
C ALA A 138 -8.36 -19.82 -9.31
N ALA A 139 -7.65 -18.69 -9.15
CA ALA A 139 -6.36 -18.67 -8.45
C ALA A 139 -6.51 -19.04 -6.96
N ILE A 140 -7.56 -18.54 -6.30
CA ILE A 140 -7.88 -18.89 -4.90
C ILE A 140 -8.18 -20.38 -4.77
N ALA A 141 -9.03 -20.93 -5.65
CA ALA A 141 -9.36 -22.36 -5.66
C ALA A 141 -8.11 -23.23 -5.91
N ARG A 142 -7.22 -22.81 -6.81
CA ARG A 142 -5.97 -23.50 -7.10
C ARG A 142 -5.03 -23.54 -5.89
N ASP A 143 -4.81 -22.40 -5.24
CA ASP A 143 -3.72 -22.26 -4.26
C ASP A 143 -4.14 -22.54 -2.82
N PHE A 144 -5.44 -22.37 -2.50
CA PHE A 144 -5.99 -22.60 -1.16
C PHE A 144 -7.07 -23.69 -1.14
N GLY A 145 -7.57 -24.15 -2.28
CA GLY A 145 -8.68 -25.09 -2.38
C GLY A 145 -10.05 -24.43 -2.34
N SER A 146 -10.25 -23.41 -1.50
CA SER A 146 -11.50 -22.63 -1.45
C SER A 146 -11.30 -21.24 -0.83
N MET A 147 -12.32 -20.37 -0.98
CA MET A 147 -12.35 -19.08 -0.28
C MET A 147 -12.33 -19.25 1.25
N LEU A 148 -13.03 -20.26 1.77
CA LEU A 148 -13.05 -20.54 3.20
C LEU A 148 -11.63 -20.88 3.72
N GLU A 149 -10.87 -21.66 2.98
CA GLU A 149 -9.50 -22.02 3.35
C GLU A 149 -8.54 -20.83 3.26
N LEU A 150 -8.71 -19.94 2.28
CA LEU A 150 -8.01 -18.65 2.25
C LEU A 150 -8.32 -17.83 3.50
N GLN A 151 -9.60 -17.69 3.87
CA GLN A 151 -10.01 -16.94 5.05
C GLN A 151 -9.42 -17.56 6.33
N ASN A 152 -9.44 -18.88 6.48
CA ASN A 152 -8.85 -19.58 7.63
C ASN A 152 -7.33 -19.35 7.73
N ALA A 153 -6.60 -19.48 6.62
CA ALA A 153 -5.17 -19.24 6.58
C ALA A 153 -4.83 -17.78 6.92
N PHE A 154 -5.55 -16.82 6.33
CA PHE A 154 -5.37 -15.39 6.59
C PHE A 154 -5.72 -15.00 8.03
N ASN A 155 -6.84 -15.48 8.57
CA ASN A 155 -7.25 -15.22 9.95
C ASN A 155 -6.20 -15.75 10.94
N THR A 156 -5.65 -16.92 10.67
CA THR A 156 -4.56 -17.50 11.46
C THR A 156 -3.31 -16.63 11.41
N ALA A 157 -2.92 -16.15 10.22
CA ALA A 157 -1.76 -15.27 10.07
C ALA A 157 -1.96 -13.94 10.80
N ALA A 158 -3.10 -13.28 10.62
CA ALA A 158 -3.44 -12.00 11.24
C ALA A 158 -3.50 -12.07 12.77
N THR A 159 -4.08 -13.13 13.32
CA THR A 159 -4.17 -13.30 14.79
C THR A 159 -2.83 -13.67 15.42
N LYS A 160 -1.92 -14.35 14.70
CA LYS A 160 -0.61 -14.78 15.21
C LYS A 160 0.50 -13.72 15.12
N VAL A 161 0.27 -12.57 14.49
CA VAL A 161 1.26 -11.46 14.53
C VAL A 161 1.52 -11.07 15.98
N PHE A 162 2.74 -11.25 16.46
CA PHE A 162 3.11 -10.85 17.81
C PHE A 162 3.57 -9.38 17.81
N GLY A 163 2.93 -8.55 18.63
CA GLY A 163 3.13 -7.10 18.60
C GLY A 163 2.45 -6.45 17.40
N SER A 164 3.15 -5.48 16.80
CA SER A 164 2.69 -4.67 15.67
C SER A 164 3.06 -5.28 14.33
N GLY A 165 2.15 -5.23 13.36
CA GLY A 165 2.41 -5.71 12.02
C GLY A 165 1.17 -5.84 11.15
N TRP A 166 1.32 -6.61 10.08
CA TRP A 166 0.30 -6.79 9.05
C TRP A 166 0.20 -8.25 8.62
N ALA A 167 -0.99 -8.65 8.17
CA ALA A 167 -1.20 -9.88 7.41
C ALA A 167 -1.57 -9.56 5.97
N TRP A 168 -1.13 -10.40 5.04
CA TRP A 168 -1.18 -10.12 3.61
C TRP A 168 -1.65 -11.33 2.82
N VAL A 169 -2.36 -11.05 1.73
CA VAL A 169 -2.45 -11.96 0.58
C VAL A 169 -1.62 -11.34 -0.54
N VAL A 170 -0.66 -12.12 -1.04
CA VAL A 170 0.27 -11.68 -2.08
C VAL A 170 0.22 -12.62 -3.27
N VAL A 171 0.66 -12.13 -4.42
CA VAL A 171 0.89 -12.89 -5.64
C VAL A 171 2.36 -12.81 -6.02
N ASP A 172 2.94 -13.96 -6.31
CA ASP A 172 4.22 -14.06 -7.02
C ASP A 172 3.96 -13.76 -8.51
N GLU A 173 4.54 -12.69 -9.03
CA GLU A 173 4.23 -12.17 -10.36
C GLU A 173 4.62 -13.14 -11.47
N ALA A 174 5.73 -13.87 -11.29
CA ALA A 174 6.24 -14.82 -12.27
C ALA A 174 5.34 -16.06 -12.43
N SER A 175 4.93 -16.67 -11.30
CA SER A 175 4.09 -17.88 -11.31
C SER A 175 2.60 -17.58 -11.26
N GLY A 176 2.20 -16.37 -10.88
CA GLY A 176 0.83 -16.02 -10.55
C GLY A 176 0.31 -16.74 -9.29
N LYS A 177 1.19 -17.32 -8.46
CA LYS A 177 0.82 -18.08 -7.27
C LYS A 177 0.46 -17.15 -6.11
N LEU A 178 -0.66 -17.42 -5.46
CA LEU A 178 -1.11 -16.74 -4.25
C LEU A 178 -0.48 -17.34 -3.00
N SER A 179 -0.23 -16.50 -2.00
CA SER A 179 0.16 -16.95 -0.66
C SER A 179 -0.30 -15.99 0.42
N VAL A 180 -0.47 -16.51 1.63
CA VAL A 180 -0.69 -15.72 2.85
C VAL A 180 0.64 -15.54 3.57
N THR A 181 0.95 -14.32 3.99
CA THR A 181 2.15 -14.01 4.80
C THR A 181 1.84 -12.94 5.84
N SER A 182 2.77 -12.66 6.73
CA SER A 182 2.73 -11.51 7.65
C SER A 182 4.08 -10.80 7.68
N THR A 183 4.05 -9.53 8.09
CA THR A 183 5.26 -8.73 8.27
C THR A 183 5.21 -7.99 9.61
N PRO A 184 6.36 -7.80 10.29
CA PRO A 184 6.42 -6.99 11.48
C PRO A 184 6.38 -5.50 11.13
N ASN A 185 5.86 -4.70 12.05
CA ASN A 185 5.85 -3.25 11.96
C ASN A 185 5.28 -2.71 10.63
N GLN A 186 6.08 -1.97 9.86
CA GLN A 186 5.67 -1.41 8.56
C GLN A 186 6.42 -2.03 7.38
N ASP A 187 7.08 -3.17 7.59
CA ASP A 187 7.61 -3.94 6.47
C ASP A 187 6.47 -4.33 5.52
N THR A 188 6.75 -4.28 4.22
CA THR A 188 5.76 -4.61 3.20
C THR A 188 6.29 -5.70 2.29
N PRO A 189 5.48 -6.71 1.88
CA PRO A 189 5.94 -7.74 0.97
C PRO A 189 6.49 -7.20 -0.35
N GLY A 190 6.01 -6.04 -0.80
CA GLY A 190 6.49 -5.36 -2.02
C GLY A 190 7.95 -4.89 -1.98
N MET A 191 8.61 -4.92 -0.80
CA MET A 191 10.07 -4.76 -0.69
C MET A 191 10.82 -5.88 -1.42
N LYS A 192 10.18 -7.04 -1.63
CA LYS A 192 10.71 -8.12 -2.46
C LYS A 192 10.19 -7.94 -3.89
N ARG A 193 11.11 -7.86 -4.85
CA ARG A 193 10.76 -7.82 -6.29
C ARG A 193 9.94 -9.03 -6.71
N GLY A 194 9.04 -8.83 -7.66
CA GLY A 194 8.16 -9.88 -8.17
C GLY A 194 7.08 -10.33 -7.19
N THR A 195 6.85 -9.58 -6.10
CA THR A 195 5.80 -9.86 -5.12
C THR A 195 4.82 -8.68 -5.07
N THR A 196 3.61 -8.89 -5.59
CA THR A 196 2.55 -7.89 -5.51
C THR A 196 1.61 -8.20 -4.35
N VAL A 197 1.24 -7.18 -3.57
CA VAL A 197 0.23 -7.30 -2.51
C VAL A 197 -1.17 -7.14 -3.13
N LEU A 198 -2.03 -8.13 -2.92
CA LEU A 198 -3.43 -8.05 -3.33
C LEU A 198 -4.25 -7.27 -2.30
N PHE A 199 -4.16 -7.67 -1.03
CA PHE A 199 -4.68 -6.93 0.11
C PHE A 199 -3.89 -7.27 1.37
N GLY A 200 -4.06 -6.42 2.39
CA GLY A 200 -3.58 -6.70 3.73
C GLY A 200 -4.49 -6.10 4.79
N LEU A 201 -4.30 -6.58 6.01
CA LEU A 201 -4.99 -6.09 7.21
C LEU A 201 -3.95 -5.56 8.19
N ASP A 202 -4.14 -4.30 8.60
CA ASP A 202 -3.36 -3.70 9.68
C ASP A 202 -3.78 -4.36 11.00
N VAL A 203 -2.85 -5.02 11.68
CA VAL A 203 -3.09 -5.60 13.01
C VAL A 203 -2.25 -4.91 14.09
N TRP A 204 -1.76 -3.70 13.83
CA TRP A 204 -1.38 -2.77 14.88
C TRP A 204 -2.61 -2.43 15.74
N GLU A 205 -2.39 -2.28 17.05
CA GLU A 205 -3.50 -2.04 17.98
C GLU A 205 -4.28 -0.76 17.66
N HIS A 206 -3.62 0.29 17.13
CA HIS A 206 -4.32 1.51 16.70
C HIS A 206 -5.42 1.27 15.66
N ALA A 207 -5.36 0.17 14.90
CA ALA A 207 -6.32 -0.14 13.85
C ALA A 207 -7.64 -0.70 14.39
N TYR A 208 -7.69 -1.15 15.65
CA TYR A 208 -8.87 -1.82 16.20
C TYR A 208 -9.17 -1.54 17.67
N TYR A 209 -8.24 -1.01 18.46
CA TYR A 209 -8.36 -1.01 19.92
C TYR A 209 -9.53 -0.18 20.45
N LEU A 210 -9.89 0.93 19.78
CA LEU A 210 -11.00 1.78 20.21
C LEU A 210 -12.34 1.02 20.23
N LYS A 211 -12.54 0.09 19.29
CA LYS A 211 -13.78 -0.68 19.15
C LYS A 211 -13.69 -2.11 19.70
N TYR A 212 -12.56 -2.78 19.49
CA TYR A 212 -12.40 -4.21 19.79
C TYR A 212 -11.51 -4.48 21.01
N GLN A 213 -10.79 -3.48 21.53
CA GLN A 213 -9.81 -3.64 22.61
C GLN A 213 -8.87 -4.83 22.33
N ASN A 214 -8.76 -5.81 23.23
CA ASN A 214 -7.90 -6.98 23.06
C ASN A 214 -8.46 -8.04 22.09
N LYS A 215 -9.66 -7.86 21.53
CA LYS A 215 -10.37 -8.86 20.74
C LYS A 215 -10.01 -8.78 19.26
N ARG A 216 -8.71 -8.90 18.93
CA ARG A 216 -8.21 -8.87 17.56
C ARG A 216 -8.94 -9.84 16.62
N ALA A 217 -9.32 -11.03 17.11
CA ALA A 217 -10.05 -12.01 16.31
C ALA A 217 -11.42 -11.51 15.83
N GLU A 218 -12.14 -10.71 16.64
CA GLU A 218 -13.42 -10.11 16.23
C GLU A 218 -13.21 -9.04 15.15
N TYR A 219 -12.14 -8.23 15.25
CA TYR A 219 -11.73 -7.27 14.22
C TYR A 219 -11.38 -7.95 12.89
N VAL A 220 -10.55 -9.00 12.94
CA VAL A 220 -10.16 -9.80 11.77
C VAL A 220 -11.40 -10.42 11.09
N SER A 221 -12.37 -10.91 11.86
CA SER A 221 -13.62 -11.42 11.31
C SER A 221 -14.47 -10.32 10.65
N ALA A 222 -14.50 -9.11 11.23
CA ALA A 222 -15.24 -7.98 10.67
C ALA A 222 -14.64 -7.46 9.35
N PHE A 223 -13.32 -7.51 9.20
CA PHE A 223 -12.60 -7.07 8.00
C PHE A 223 -13.13 -7.68 6.70
N TRP A 224 -13.48 -8.98 6.69
CA TRP A 224 -14.00 -9.65 5.49
C TRP A 224 -15.28 -9.02 4.92
N LYS A 225 -16.07 -8.34 5.75
CA LYS A 225 -17.32 -7.68 5.34
C LYS A 225 -17.10 -6.37 4.59
N ILE A 226 -15.90 -5.80 4.68
CA ILE A 226 -15.51 -4.51 4.08
C ILE A 226 -14.41 -4.66 3.03
N LEU A 227 -13.98 -5.89 2.71
CA LEU A 227 -12.97 -6.11 1.67
C LEU A 227 -13.54 -5.76 0.29
N ASN A 228 -12.80 -4.96 -0.47
CA ASN A 228 -13.12 -4.56 -1.83
C ASN A 228 -12.55 -5.56 -2.84
N TRP A 229 -13.32 -6.58 -3.20
CA TRP A 229 -12.89 -7.63 -4.12
C TRP A 229 -12.65 -7.14 -5.55
N GLU A 230 -13.27 -6.03 -5.96
CA GLU A 230 -13.00 -5.41 -7.27
C GLU A 230 -11.57 -4.88 -7.35
N GLU A 231 -11.13 -4.15 -6.32
CA GLU A 231 -9.73 -3.68 -6.21
C GLU A 231 -8.75 -4.87 -6.13
N VAL A 232 -9.07 -5.89 -5.33
CA VAL A 232 -8.25 -7.10 -5.20
C VAL A 232 -8.11 -7.82 -6.55
N ALA A 233 -9.21 -7.98 -7.29
CA ALA A 233 -9.20 -8.59 -8.62
C ALA A 233 -8.42 -7.75 -9.64
N ALA A 234 -8.52 -6.41 -9.57
CA ALA A 234 -7.77 -5.51 -10.44
C ALA A 234 -6.26 -5.63 -10.20
N ARG A 235 -5.81 -5.68 -8.94
CA ARG A 235 -4.39 -5.89 -8.59
C ARG A 235 -3.89 -7.25 -9.03
N HIS A 236 -4.68 -8.30 -8.81
CA HIS A 236 -4.33 -9.65 -9.26
C HIS A 236 -4.16 -9.67 -10.79
N LYS A 237 -5.11 -9.10 -11.53
CA LYS A 237 -5.04 -9.01 -12.99
C LYS A 237 -3.81 -8.25 -13.47
N ALA A 238 -3.48 -7.12 -12.83
CA ALA A 238 -2.29 -6.34 -13.18
C ALA A 238 -1.00 -7.14 -12.92
N ALA A 239 -0.87 -7.78 -11.76
CA ALA A 239 0.31 -8.55 -11.39
C ALA A 239 0.59 -9.71 -12.35
N VAL A 240 -0.43 -10.49 -12.70
CA VAL A 240 -0.28 -11.64 -13.62
C VAL A 240 -0.11 -11.22 -15.08
N ALA A 241 -0.42 -9.97 -15.43
CA ALA A 241 -0.14 -9.42 -16.75
C ALA A 241 1.32 -8.97 -16.87
N SER A 242 1.85 -8.30 -15.85
CA SER A 242 3.25 -7.85 -15.80
C SER A 242 4.24 -9.03 -15.88
N GLY A 243 4.00 -10.11 -15.12
CA GLY A 243 4.88 -11.29 -15.13
C GLY A 243 4.93 -12.06 -16.45
N LYS A 244 3.96 -11.86 -17.36
CA LYS A 244 3.95 -12.46 -18.70
C LYS A 244 4.70 -11.63 -19.75
N GLY A 245 5.05 -10.38 -19.45
CA GLY A 245 5.77 -9.48 -20.35
C GLY A 245 7.29 -9.50 -20.18
N GLU A 246 7.80 -10.15 -19.13
CA GLU A 246 9.25 -10.25 -18.82
C GLU A 246 9.86 -11.64 -19.16
N LEU A 247 9.08 -12.54 -19.76
CA LEU A 247 9.53 -13.84 -20.29
C LEU A 247 9.67 -13.81 -21.82
#